data_AF-A0A2E0FHB8-F1
#
_entry.id   AF-A0A2E0FHB8-F1
#
_cell.length_a   1.000
_cell.length_b   1.000
_cell.length_c   1.000
_cell.angle_alpha   90.00
_cell.angle_beta   90.00
_cell.angle_gamma   90.00
#
_symmetry.space_group_name_H-M   'P 1'
#
loop_
_entity.id
_entity.type
_entity.pdbx_description
1 polymer ?
#
loop_
_entity_poly.entity_id
_entity_poly.type
_entity_poly.pdbx_seq_one_letter_code
_entity_poly.pdbx_strand_id
1 'polypeptide(L)'
;MDELQRYVKAMNGKDNLTTTVYGFRELKTNKTRCEYSTAIIPHFVIDLDKGRAYEALGLEDDAEAGKRCTQDTRILVSHLLDNDIRHAVWFSGGGYHVWVMLDEIYKLPQSDLNDLLFSGRAMLNKWIKQYDLITVDPVVSFRPDRHIRIPNTYNFKRELWSIPVSYEDLSEGWRHITTKAQNPSTGMIVNGSKGISIEIVKRDPGNPFSVANTPMTFDADVEIAASNVKGIPMLPCLEAAACVKGSNPSHLPRVYLLMYLLDFFRGFARPATSSKVKPSEILQKTHSFIADLQWSDYSPQVTRDMIIHGMNKQYLTPSCPKLYGAGLCVGKCPFYDGKGGANE
;
A
#
# COMPACT_ATOMS: atom_id res chain seq x y z
N MET A 1 -10.40 -19.48 16.51
CA MET A 1 -9.03 -19.36 17.07
C MET A 1 -8.25 -20.66 16.88
N ASP A 2 -8.85 -21.82 17.15
CA ASP A 2 -8.19 -23.13 17.09
C ASP A 2 -7.60 -23.50 15.71
N GLU A 3 -8.26 -23.14 14.62
CA GLU A 3 -7.77 -23.41 13.27
C GLU A 3 -6.53 -22.59 12.92
N LEU A 4 -6.53 -21.29 13.22
CA LEU A 4 -5.36 -20.42 13.02
C LEU A 4 -4.18 -20.90 13.86
N GLN A 5 -4.43 -21.23 15.12
CA GLN A 5 -3.38 -21.74 16.01
C GLN A 5 -2.80 -23.07 15.51
N ARG A 6 -3.66 -23.98 15.01
CA ARG A 6 -3.24 -25.25 14.40
C ARG A 6 -2.38 -25.00 13.15
N TYR A 7 -2.81 -24.09 12.28
CA TYR A 7 -2.08 -23.70 11.08
C TYR A 7 -0.70 -23.10 11.42
N VAL A 8 -0.64 -22.14 12.35
CA VAL A 8 0.61 -21.52 12.79
C VAL A 8 1.54 -22.57 13.40
N LYS A 9 1.05 -23.45 14.28
CA LYS A 9 1.88 -24.54 14.84
C LYS A 9 2.44 -25.48 13.77
N ALA A 10 1.68 -25.76 12.71
CA ALA A 10 2.10 -26.66 11.65
C ALA A 10 3.15 -26.04 10.71
N MET A 11 3.06 -24.73 10.47
CA MET A 11 3.79 -24.02 9.41
C MET A 11 4.87 -23.06 9.91
N ASN A 12 4.80 -22.59 11.16
CA ASN A 12 5.80 -21.67 11.71
C ASN A 12 7.16 -22.37 11.80
N GLY A 13 8.21 -21.72 11.33
CA GLY A 13 9.51 -22.38 11.17
C GLY A 13 9.53 -23.41 10.04
N LYS A 14 8.60 -23.34 9.06
CA LYS A 14 8.73 -23.96 7.73
C LYS A 14 8.50 -22.99 6.57
N ASP A 15 7.69 -21.94 6.78
CA ASP A 15 7.45 -20.89 5.79
C ASP A 15 7.26 -19.52 6.46
N ASN A 16 7.27 -18.45 5.67
CA ASN A 16 6.92 -17.10 6.10
C ASN A 16 5.40 -16.94 6.20
N LEU A 17 4.90 -16.82 7.43
CA LEU A 17 3.46 -16.73 7.68
C LEU A 17 2.98 -15.28 7.63
N THR A 18 1.99 -15.03 6.76
CA THR A 18 1.34 -13.73 6.61
C THR A 18 -0.17 -13.89 6.57
N THR A 19 -0.89 -12.82 6.89
CA THR A 19 -2.35 -12.74 6.86
C THR A 19 -2.77 -11.41 6.27
N THR A 20 -3.97 -11.32 5.70
CA THR A 20 -4.60 -10.02 5.45
C THR A 20 -4.76 -9.26 6.75
N VAL A 21 -4.64 -7.93 6.68
CA VAL A 21 -4.86 -7.03 7.82
C VAL A 21 -6.31 -7.13 8.32
N TYR A 22 -7.24 -7.35 7.39
CA TYR A 22 -8.68 -7.34 7.64
C TYR A 22 -9.30 -8.71 7.47
N GLY A 23 -10.45 -8.88 8.12
CA GLY A 23 -11.43 -9.89 7.76
C GLY A 23 -12.35 -9.40 6.65
N PHE A 24 -13.03 -10.32 5.97
CA PHE A 24 -13.93 -10.02 4.85
C PHE A 24 -15.26 -10.73 5.06
N ARG A 25 -16.35 -10.09 4.63
CA ARG A 25 -17.69 -10.67 4.74
C ARG A 25 -17.95 -11.71 3.65
N GLU A 26 -17.25 -11.59 2.52
CA GLU A 26 -17.45 -12.46 1.37
C GLU A 26 -16.13 -12.99 0.80
N LEU A 27 -16.25 -14.10 0.08
CA LEU A 27 -15.20 -14.63 -0.79
C LEU A 27 -15.57 -14.30 -2.24
N LYS A 28 -14.56 -14.24 -3.11
CA LYS A 28 -14.78 -14.18 -4.57
C LYS A 28 -15.53 -15.40 -5.05
N THR A 29 -16.10 -15.33 -6.26
CA THR A 29 -16.89 -16.40 -6.87
C THR A 29 -16.18 -17.77 -6.89
N ASN A 30 -14.85 -17.77 -7.00
CA ASN A 30 -14.04 -18.99 -6.97
C ASN A 30 -13.77 -19.56 -5.56
N LYS A 31 -14.25 -18.88 -4.49
CA LYS A 31 -14.13 -19.25 -3.07
C LYS A 31 -12.71 -19.47 -2.54
N THR A 32 -11.68 -19.09 -3.30
CA THR A 32 -10.27 -19.25 -2.88
C THR A 32 -9.64 -17.94 -2.40
N ARG A 33 -10.31 -16.80 -2.62
CA ARG A 33 -9.81 -15.47 -2.25
C ARG A 33 -10.92 -14.66 -1.60
N CYS A 34 -10.54 -13.77 -0.70
CA CYS A 34 -11.46 -12.82 -0.10
C CYS A 34 -11.95 -11.76 -1.10
N GLU A 35 -13.18 -11.29 -0.93
CA GLU A 35 -13.71 -10.16 -1.67
C GLU A 35 -13.34 -8.85 -0.95
N TYR A 36 -12.29 -8.19 -1.43
CA TYR A 36 -11.66 -7.04 -0.76
C TYR A 36 -12.60 -5.84 -0.61
N SER A 37 -13.62 -5.71 -1.45
CA SER A 37 -14.67 -4.67 -1.32
C SER A 37 -15.60 -4.89 -0.12
N THR A 38 -15.49 -6.04 0.56
CA THR A 38 -16.30 -6.39 1.75
C THR A 38 -15.49 -6.40 3.04
N ALA A 39 -14.35 -5.71 3.06
CA ALA A 39 -13.47 -5.63 4.21
C ALA A 39 -14.20 -5.13 5.48
N ILE A 40 -13.82 -5.70 6.62
CA ILE A 40 -14.22 -5.29 7.96
C ILE A 40 -13.01 -4.56 8.55
N ILE A 41 -13.13 -3.25 8.83
CA ILE A 41 -12.01 -2.39 9.21
C ILE A 41 -12.14 -1.96 10.69
N PRO A 42 -11.55 -2.69 11.64
CA PRO A 42 -11.52 -2.31 13.07
C PRO A 42 -10.26 -1.52 13.46
N HIS A 43 -9.25 -1.51 12.58
CA HIS A 43 -7.95 -0.89 12.81
C HIS A 43 -7.31 -0.57 11.45
N PHE A 44 -6.11 0.02 11.46
CA PHE A 44 -5.21 0.02 10.32
C PHE A 44 -3.79 -0.27 10.79
N VAL A 45 -2.93 -0.68 9.87
CA VAL A 45 -1.52 -1.00 10.16
C VAL A 45 -0.63 -0.07 9.38
N ILE A 46 0.26 0.60 10.11
CA ILE A 46 1.36 1.38 9.54
C ILE A 46 2.58 0.46 9.53
N ASP A 47 3.10 0.19 8.34
CA ASP A 47 4.31 -0.61 8.14
C ASP A 47 5.51 0.32 7.96
N LEU A 48 6.51 0.21 8.82
CA LEU A 48 7.77 0.93 8.72
C LEU A 48 8.86 -0.07 8.37
N ASP A 49 9.45 0.02 7.19
CA ASP A 49 10.49 -0.90 6.72
C ASP A 49 11.84 -0.17 6.59
N LYS A 50 12.91 -0.73 7.18
CA LYS A 50 14.26 -0.18 7.01
C LYS A 50 14.71 -0.15 5.55
N GLY A 51 14.13 -1.00 4.69
CA GLY A 51 14.29 -0.98 3.24
C GLY A 51 14.02 0.39 2.61
N ARG A 52 13.01 1.10 3.14
CA ARG A 52 12.67 2.45 2.70
C ARG A 52 13.74 3.47 3.04
N ALA A 53 14.50 3.25 4.12
CA ALA A 53 15.64 4.12 4.45
C ALA A 53 16.79 3.97 3.43
N TYR A 54 17.05 2.76 2.93
CA TYR A 54 18.00 2.57 1.83
C TYR A 54 17.56 3.33 0.57
N GLU A 55 16.29 3.20 0.20
CA GLU A 55 15.75 3.81 -1.02
C GLU A 55 15.69 5.34 -0.93
N ALA A 56 15.20 5.88 0.19
CA ALA A 56 14.96 7.31 0.35
C ALA A 56 16.20 8.12 0.70
N LEU A 57 17.15 7.52 1.44
CA LEU A 57 18.34 8.23 1.94
C LEU A 57 19.65 7.71 1.34
N GLY A 58 19.63 6.64 0.54
CA GLY A 58 20.85 6.03 0.02
C GLY A 58 21.73 5.42 1.12
N LEU A 59 21.13 4.99 2.23
CA LEU A 59 21.88 4.26 3.25
C LEU A 59 22.33 2.91 2.69
N GLU A 60 23.52 2.47 3.08
CA GLU A 60 24.04 1.13 2.72
C GLU A 60 24.20 0.24 3.94
N ASP A 61 24.38 0.84 5.13
CA ASP A 61 24.57 0.12 6.38
C ASP A 61 23.23 -0.32 7.00
N ASP A 62 23.14 -1.60 7.36
CA ASP A 62 21.92 -2.21 7.92
C ASP A 62 21.59 -1.67 9.31
N ALA A 63 22.60 -1.36 10.12
CA ALA A 63 22.39 -0.85 11.46
C ALA A 63 21.89 0.60 11.43
N GLU A 64 22.40 1.44 10.54
CA GLU A 64 21.93 2.83 10.40
C GLU A 64 20.53 2.89 9.78
N ALA A 65 20.23 2.07 8.77
CA ALA A 65 18.87 1.97 8.23
C ALA A 65 17.88 1.44 9.28
N GLY A 66 18.28 0.44 10.06
CA GLY A 66 17.51 -0.08 11.18
C GLY A 66 17.25 0.98 12.25
N LYS A 67 18.28 1.75 12.63
CA LYS A 67 18.19 2.85 13.58
C LYS A 67 17.25 3.95 13.10
N ARG A 68 17.32 4.35 11.83
CA ARG A 68 16.36 5.30 11.25
C ARG A 68 14.92 4.77 11.34
N CYS A 69 14.72 3.50 11.00
CA CYS A 69 13.40 2.86 11.11
C CYS A 69 12.87 2.81 12.55
N THR A 70 13.73 2.51 13.53
CA THR A 70 13.37 2.57 14.96
C THR A 70 13.03 3.99 15.40
N GLN A 71 13.76 5.00 14.92
CA GLN A 71 13.52 6.40 15.23
C GLN A 71 12.16 6.86 14.71
N ASP A 72 11.84 6.61 13.44
CA ASP A 72 10.54 6.95 12.85
C ASP A 72 9.40 6.24 13.61
N THR A 73 9.60 4.96 13.96
CA THR A 73 8.63 4.20 14.75
C THR A 73 8.42 4.81 16.14
N ARG A 74 9.50 5.24 16.80
CA ARG A 74 9.44 5.89 18.11
C ARG A 74 8.70 7.22 18.05
N ILE A 75 8.94 8.05 17.03
CA ILE A 75 8.25 9.32 16.84
C ILE A 75 6.75 9.09 16.66
N LEU A 76 6.38 8.15 15.79
CA LEU A 76 4.99 7.76 15.58
C LEU A 76 4.34 7.25 16.87
N VAL A 77 4.98 6.33 17.59
CA VAL A 77 4.46 5.77 18.84
C VAL A 77 4.33 6.84 19.93
N SER A 78 5.28 7.77 20.04
CA SER A 78 5.17 8.93 20.94
C SER A 78 3.92 9.73 20.64
N HIS A 79 3.68 10.08 19.36
CA HIS A 79 2.48 10.79 18.96
C HIS A 79 1.19 10.03 19.35
N LEU A 80 1.16 8.71 19.16
CA LEU A 80 0.01 7.89 19.53
C LEU A 80 -0.21 7.85 21.05
N LEU A 81 0.86 7.74 21.84
CA LEU A 81 0.81 7.78 23.30
C LEU A 81 0.34 9.13 23.83
N ASP A 82 0.87 10.23 23.31
CA ASP A 82 0.54 11.59 23.74
C ASP A 82 -0.95 11.92 23.52
N ASN A 83 -1.59 11.22 22.57
CA ASN A 83 -3.01 11.37 22.24
C ASN A 83 -3.90 10.26 22.84
N ASP A 84 -3.35 9.39 23.69
CA ASP A 84 -4.03 8.22 24.28
C ASP A 84 -4.69 7.31 23.23
N ILE A 85 -4.06 7.20 22.06
CA ILE A 85 -4.55 6.39 20.95
C ILE A 85 -4.20 4.93 21.21
N ARG A 86 -5.20 4.06 21.07
CA ARG A 86 -5.08 2.62 21.27
C ARG A 86 -4.30 1.98 20.12
N HIS A 87 -3.13 1.45 20.44
CA HIS A 87 -2.24 0.84 19.45
C HIS A 87 -1.38 -0.27 20.04
N ALA A 88 -0.77 -1.07 19.16
CA ALA A 88 0.23 -2.08 19.53
C ALA A 88 1.30 -2.18 18.44
N VAL A 89 2.53 -2.48 18.84
CA VAL A 89 3.70 -2.48 17.96
C VAL A 89 4.32 -3.88 17.90
N TRP A 90 4.59 -4.34 16.68
CA TRP A 90 5.35 -5.57 16.45
C TRP A 90 6.56 -5.31 15.59
N PHE A 91 7.71 -5.81 16.02
CA PHE A 91 8.85 -5.95 15.15
C PHE A 91 8.63 -7.11 14.18
N SER A 92 8.93 -6.93 12.90
CA SER A 92 8.73 -7.93 11.84
C SER A 92 10.02 -8.65 11.42
N GLY A 93 11.17 -8.23 11.96
CA GLY A 93 12.52 -8.64 11.55
C GLY A 93 13.19 -7.66 10.58
N GLY A 94 12.42 -6.92 9.78
CA GLY A 94 12.93 -5.87 8.88
C GLY A 94 12.51 -4.46 9.25
N GLY A 95 11.59 -4.34 10.19
CA GLY A 95 10.89 -3.10 10.49
C GLY A 95 9.78 -3.32 11.51
N TYR A 96 8.79 -2.44 11.52
CA TYR A 96 7.76 -2.40 12.54
C TYR A 96 6.36 -2.32 11.93
N HIS A 97 5.44 -3.11 12.47
CA HIS A 97 4.01 -2.99 12.20
C HIS A 97 3.36 -2.33 13.41
N VAL A 98 2.84 -1.12 13.22
CA VAL A 98 2.07 -0.39 14.24
C VAL A 98 0.60 -0.54 13.93
N TRP A 99 -0.11 -1.31 14.75
CA TRP A 99 -1.55 -1.51 14.62
C TRP A 99 -2.27 -0.44 15.41
N VAL A 100 -3.06 0.38 14.75
CA VAL A 100 -3.77 1.51 15.34
C VAL A 100 -5.27 1.25 15.26
N MET A 101 -5.92 1.21 16.42
CA MET A 101 -7.34 0.87 16.52
C MET A 101 -8.21 2.06 16.11
N LEU A 102 -9.28 1.78 15.36
CA LEU A 102 -10.32 2.75 15.10
C LEU A 102 -11.30 2.78 16.28
N ASP A 103 -12.03 3.88 16.40
CA ASP A 103 -13.08 4.06 17.42
C ASP A 103 -14.28 3.14 17.20
N GLU A 104 -14.52 2.75 15.94
CA GLU A 104 -15.53 1.78 15.55
C GLU A 104 -15.03 0.75 14.53
N ILE A 105 -15.85 -0.27 14.29
CA ILE A 105 -15.59 -1.29 13.28
C ILE A 105 -16.40 -0.95 12.03
N TYR A 106 -15.72 -0.49 10.98
CA TYR A 106 -16.38 -0.13 9.74
C TYR A 106 -16.72 -1.38 8.91
N LYS A 107 -18.00 -1.52 8.56
CA LYS A 107 -18.54 -2.54 7.65
C LYS A 107 -19.33 -1.86 6.54
N LEU A 108 -18.61 -1.21 5.63
CA LEU A 108 -19.20 -0.29 4.66
C LEU A 108 -19.49 -0.96 3.30
N PRO A 109 -20.47 -0.45 2.53
CA PRO A 109 -20.59 -0.72 1.10
C PRO A 109 -19.31 -0.33 0.34
N GLN A 110 -19.13 -0.86 -0.87
CA GLN A 110 -17.88 -0.67 -1.64
C GLN A 110 -17.52 0.81 -1.89
N SER A 111 -18.51 1.66 -2.20
CA SER A 111 -18.28 3.11 -2.43
C SER A 111 -17.71 3.79 -1.20
N ASP A 112 -18.37 3.56 -0.06
CA ASP A 112 -18.08 4.23 1.22
C ASP A 112 -16.82 3.64 1.85
N LEU A 113 -16.54 2.36 1.62
CA LEU A 113 -15.27 1.73 1.98
C LEU A 113 -14.12 2.43 1.25
N ASN A 114 -14.25 2.70 -0.05
CA ASN A 114 -13.19 3.39 -0.79
C ASN A 114 -12.96 4.82 -0.25
N ASP A 115 -14.02 5.52 0.18
CA ASP A 115 -13.94 6.85 0.80
C ASP A 115 -13.23 6.79 2.16
N LEU A 116 -13.55 5.78 2.99
CA LEU A 116 -12.85 5.53 4.25
C LEU A 116 -11.36 5.25 4.03
N LEU A 117 -11.03 4.34 3.11
CA LEU A 117 -9.64 3.98 2.82
C LEU A 117 -8.86 5.19 2.28
N PHE A 118 -9.50 6.04 1.48
CA PHE A 118 -8.92 7.30 1.03
C PHE A 118 -8.66 8.24 2.20
N SER A 119 -9.67 8.51 3.02
CA SER A 119 -9.60 9.46 4.14
C SER A 119 -8.54 9.02 5.16
N GLY A 120 -8.45 7.72 5.45
CA GLY A 120 -7.42 7.14 6.29
C GLY A 120 -6.00 7.33 5.74
N ARG A 121 -5.78 7.13 4.43
CA ARG A 121 -4.47 7.40 3.80
C ARG A 121 -4.11 8.87 3.80
N ALA A 122 -5.09 9.76 3.58
CA ALA A 122 -4.86 11.20 3.62
C ALA A 122 -4.43 11.66 5.02
N MET A 123 -5.10 11.15 6.07
CA MET A 123 -4.69 11.35 7.46
C MET A 123 -3.26 10.87 7.70
N LEU A 124 -2.93 9.65 7.27
CA LEU A 124 -1.57 9.11 7.47
C LEU A 124 -0.51 9.92 6.71
N ASN A 125 -0.77 10.35 5.48
CA ASN A 125 0.16 11.17 4.72
C ASN A 125 0.49 12.50 5.43
N LYS A 126 -0.50 13.09 6.13
CA LYS A 126 -0.26 14.26 6.98
C LYS A 126 0.74 13.93 8.09
N TRP A 127 0.59 12.80 8.76
CA TRP A 127 1.55 12.37 9.79
C TRP A 127 2.93 12.09 9.21
N ILE A 128 3.02 11.39 8.09
CA ILE A 128 4.30 11.11 7.40
C ILE A 128 5.04 12.41 7.11
N LYS A 129 4.34 13.41 6.54
CA LYS A 129 4.94 14.71 6.21
C LYS A 129 5.30 15.51 7.47
N GLN A 130 4.40 15.54 8.45
CA GLN A 130 4.57 16.34 9.68
C GLN A 130 5.74 15.83 10.53
N TYR A 131 5.93 14.51 10.58
CA TYR A 131 6.91 13.87 11.46
C TYR A 131 8.12 13.30 10.70
N ASP A 132 8.24 13.56 9.39
CA ASP A 132 9.30 13.04 8.52
C ASP A 132 9.47 11.51 8.63
N LEU A 133 8.35 10.77 8.54
CA LEU A 133 8.35 9.29 8.69
C LEU A 133 8.71 8.60 7.38
N ILE A 134 9.94 8.77 6.93
CA ILE A 134 10.41 8.28 5.62
C ILE A 134 10.36 6.75 5.51
N THR A 135 10.44 6.02 6.63
CA THR A 135 10.47 4.55 6.59
C THR A 135 9.10 3.93 6.46
N VAL A 136 8.02 4.72 6.53
CA VAL A 136 6.66 4.23 6.30
C VAL A 136 6.53 3.75 4.86
N ASP A 137 6.08 2.51 4.70
CA ASP A 137 5.63 1.99 3.42
C ASP A 137 4.22 2.56 3.11
N PRO A 138 4.09 3.45 2.11
CA PRO A 138 2.80 4.06 1.78
C PRO A 138 1.79 3.05 1.22
N VAL A 139 2.20 1.82 0.90
CA VAL A 139 1.37 0.85 0.19
C VAL A 139 0.65 -0.14 1.09
N VAL A 140 0.88 -0.10 2.41
CA VAL A 140 0.28 -1.05 3.37
C VAL A 140 -0.95 -0.48 4.06
N SER A 141 -0.88 0.78 4.49
CA SER A 141 -1.95 1.38 5.29
C SER A 141 -3.24 1.55 4.48
N PHE A 142 -4.37 1.18 5.07
CA PHE A 142 -5.70 1.26 4.45
C PHE A 142 -5.75 0.61 3.06
N ARG A 143 -5.16 -0.59 2.95
CA ARG A 143 -5.18 -1.43 1.76
C ARG A 143 -5.68 -2.83 2.11
N PRO A 144 -6.93 -3.17 1.76
CA PRO A 144 -7.49 -4.47 2.15
C PRO A 144 -6.82 -5.67 1.49
N ASP A 145 -6.13 -5.48 0.36
CA ASP A 145 -5.43 -6.55 -0.35
C ASP A 145 -4.00 -6.80 0.17
N ARG A 146 -3.58 -6.12 1.22
CA ARG A 146 -2.23 -6.26 1.77
C ARG A 146 -2.17 -7.32 2.87
N HIS A 147 -1.04 -8.02 2.87
CA HIS A 147 -0.70 -9.00 3.87
C HIS A 147 0.38 -8.46 4.78
N ILE A 148 0.26 -8.79 6.06
CA ILE A 148 1.25 -8.51 7.09
C ILE A 148 1.65 -9.80 7.78
N ARG A 149 2.87 -9.84 8.32
CA ARG A 149 3.36 -10.99 9.08
C ARG A 149 2.44 -11.27 10.27
N ILE A 150 2.11 -12.54 10.48
CA ILE A 150 1.38 -12.96 11.67
C ILE A 150 2.27 -12.71 12.90
N PRO A 151 1.81 -11.95 13.92
CA PRO A 151 2.55 -11.76 15.16
C PRO A 151 3.07 -13.07 15.77
N ASN A 152 4.24 -13.01 16.42
CA ASN A 152 4.85 -14.17 17.10
C ASN A 152 5.19 -15.35 16.16
N THR A 153 5.42 -15.07 14.87
CA THR A 153 5.93 -16.06 13.90
C THR A 153 7.36 -15.73 13.47
N TYR A 154 8.10 -16.77 13.05
CA TYR A 154 9.49 -16.65 12.62
C TYR A 154 9.60 -16.11 11.20
N ASN A 155 10.53 -15.18 10.98
CA ASN A 155 10.84 -14.62 9.68
C ASN A 155 12.09 -15.28 9.11
N PHE A 156 11.90 -16.23 8.20
CA PHE A 156 13.01 -16.95 7.57
C PHE A 156 13.99 -16.07 6.81
N LYS A 157 13.50 -15.04 6.15
CA LYS A 157 14.36 -14.15 5.36
C LYS A 157 15.28 -13.31 6.26
N ARG A 158 14.84 -13.05 7.49
CA ARG A 158 15.56 -12.19 8.45
C ARG A 158 16.17 -12.95 9.61
N GLU A 159 15.87 -14.24 9.72
CA GLU A 159 16.27 -15.14 10.81
C GLU A 159 15.87 -14.64 12.21
N LEU A 160 14.75 -13.93 12.30
CA LEU A 160 14.27 -13.25 13.52
C LEU A 160 12.80 -13.55 13.79
N TRP A 161 12.43 -13.57 15.06
CA TRP A 161 11.02 -13.65 15.48
C TRP A 161 10.32 -12.31 15.33
N SER A 162 9.06 -12.36 14.90
CA SER A 162 8.19 -11.21 15.04
C SER A 162 7.73 -11.08 16.48
N ILE A 163 8.11 -10.02 17.18
CA ILE A 163 7.87 -9.86 18.63
C ILE A 163 7.09 -8.58 18.92
N PRO A 164 6.25 -8.53 19.98
CA PRO A 164 5.74 -7.28 20.49
C PRO A 164 6.87 -6.40 21.04
N VAL A 165 6.76 -5.09 20.83
CA VAL A 165 7.76 -4.09 21.21
C VAL A 165 7.10 -2.99 22.03
N SER A 166 7.71 -2.61 23.16
CA SER A 166 7.26 -1.46 23.95
C SER A 166 7.93 -0.16 23.53
N TYR A 167 7.46 0.98 24.06
CA TYR A 167 8.12 2.27 23.81
C TYR A 167 9.52 2.33 24.42
N GLU A 168 9.73 1.65 25.55
CA GLU A 168 11.04 1.50 26.20
C GLU A 168 11.99 0.69 25.32
N ASP A 169 11.53 -0.43 24.73
CA ASP A 169 12.34 -1.20 23.78
C ASP A 169 12.78 -0.33 22.58
N LEU A 170 11.86 0.51 22.04
CA LEU A 170 12.17 1.46 20.96
C LEU A 170 13.21 2.51 21.39
N SER A 171 13.22 2.88 22.68
CA SER A 171 14.16 3.83 23.23
C SER A 171 15.57 3.24 23.40
N GLU A 172 15.67 1.94 23.64
CA GLU A 172 16.94 1.19 23.66
C GLU A 172 17.52 0.94 22.25
N GLY A 173 16.66 0.96 21.23
CA GLY A 173 17.07 1.04 19.83
C GLY A 173 17.17 -0.28 19.07
N TRP A 174 17.59 -0.19 17.80
CA TRP A 174 17.57 -1.31 16.85
C TRP A 174 18.32 -2.57 17.31
N ARG A 175 19.53 -2.41 17.89
CA ARG A 175 20.36 -3.54 18.33
C ARG A 175 19.74 -4.31 19.49
N HIS A 176 19.11 -3.60 20.42
CA HIS A 176 18.37 -4.22 21.52
C HIS A 176 17.21 -5.06 20.99
N ILE A 177 16.40 -4.47 20.12
CA ILE A 177 15.20 -5.13 19.56
C ILE A 177 15.58 -6.36 18.73
N THR A 178 16.60 -6.26 17.87
CA THR A 178 17.06 -7.40 17.07
C THR A 178 17.64 -8.52 17.94
N THR A 179 18.28 -8.18 19.06
CA THR A 179 18.77 -9.15 20.05
C THR A 179 17.60 -9.85 20.75
N LYS A 180 16.58 -9.08 21.18
CA LYS A 180 15.34 -9.61 21.78
C LYS A 180 14.60 -10.54 20.82
N ALA A 181 14.56 -10.18 19.54
CA ALA A 181 13.90 -10.94 18.47
C ALA A 181 14.62 -12.24 18.08
N GLN A 182 15.78 -12.56 18.66
CA GLN A 182 16.38 -13.91 18.52
C GLN A 182 15.51 -14.99 19.16
N ASN A 183 14.68 -14.62 20.14
CA ASN A 183 13.79 -15.53 20.84
C ASN A 183 12.32 -15.16 20.58
N PRO A 184 11.40 -16.14 20.58
CA PRO A 184 9.98 -15.86 20.53
C PRO A 184 9.55 -15.07 21.77
N SER A 185 8.61 -14.15 21.58
CA SER A 185 7.91 -13.48 22.66
C SER A 185 6.41 -13.78 22.57
N THR A 186 5.70 -13.64 23.68
CA THR A 186 4.27 -13.98 23.76
C THR A 186 3.44 -12.76 24.12
N GLY A 187 2.16 -12.81 23.72
CA GLY A 187 1.21 -11.75 24.01
C GLY A 187 1.28 -10.57 23.06
N MET A 188 0.72 -9.47 23.54
CA MET A 188 0.57 -8.19 22.84
C MET A 188 0.71 -7.09 23.88
N ILE A 189 1.43 -6.02 23.53
CA ILE A 189 1.56 -4.83 24.37
C ILE A 189 0.60 -3.78 23.79
N VAL A 190 -0.55 -3.61 24.44
CA VAL A 190 -1.55 -2.61 24.06
C VAL A 190 -1.28 -1.35 24.85
N ASN A 191 -1.08 -0.25 24.13
CA ASN A 191 -0.94 1.09 24.68
C ASN A 191 -2.18 1.92 24.34
N GLY A 192 -2.45 2.95 25.16
CA GLY A 192 -3.56 3.88 24.97
C GLY A 192 -4.94 3.24 25.13
N SER A 193 -5.96 4.09 25.19
CA SER A 193 -7.34 3.66 25.47
C SER A 193 -8.34 4.01 24.37
N LYS A 194 -8.09 5.01 23.53
CA LYS A 194 -9.06 5.57 22.57
C LYS A 194 -8.81 5.07 21.15
N GLY A 195 -9.88 4.69 20.45
CA GLY A 195 -9.77 4.50 19.00
C GLY A 195 -9.73 5.83 18.26
N ILE A 196 -9.21 5.83 17.03
CA ILE A 196 -9.24 6.99 16.14
C ILE A 196 -10.54 7.01 15.34
N SER A 197 -11.24 8.16 15.38
CA SER A 197 -12.29 8.49 14.42
C SER A 197 -11.69 8.95 13.10
N ILE A 198 -12.18 8.41 11.98
CA ILE A 198 -11.83 8.89 10.64
C ILE A 198 -13.01 9.69 10.10
N GLU A 199 -12.81 10.98 9.85
CA GLU A 199 -13.79 11.73 9.08
C GLU A 199 -13.76 11.24 7.62
N ILE A 200 -14.84 10.59 7.21
CA ILE A 200 -14.97 10.06 5.85
C ILE A 200 -15.36 11.21 4.91
N VAL A 201 -14.40 11.67 4.12
CA VAL A 201 -14.64 12.64 3.06
C VAL A 201 -15.33 11.92 1.91
N LYS A 202 -16.62 12.21 1.73
CA LYS A 202 -17.38 11.69 0.59
C LYS A 202 -16.89 12.35 -0.70
N ARG A 203 -16.72 11.54 -1.74
CA ARG A 203 -16.34 12.04 -3.07
C ARG A 203 -17.53 12.67 -3.75
N ASP A 204 -17.35 13.87 -4.31
CA ASP A 204 -18.29 14.42 -5.29
C ASP A 204 -18.07 13.70 -6.64
N PRO A 205 -19.07 12.98 -7.18
CA PRO A 205 -18.94 12.33 -8.49
C PRO A 205 -18.68 13.31 -9.65
N GLY A 206 -19.17 14.55 -9.55
CA GLY A 206 -19.02 15.60 -10.55
C GLY A 206 -17.70 16.36 -10.45
N ASN A 207 -17.09 16.38 -9.26
CA ASN A 207 -15.76 16.91 -9.03
C ASN A 207 -15.02 16.06 -7.99
N PRO A 208 -14.39 14.96 -8.39
CA PRO A 208 -13.73 14.01 -7.47
C PRO A 208 -12.54 14.61 -6.70
N PHE A 209 -12.25 15.89 -6.90
CA PHE A 209 -11.20 16.66 -6.23
C PHE A 209 -11.73 17.93 -5.54
N SER A 210 -13.05 18.23 -5.55
CA SER A 210 -13.62 19.32 -4.75
C SER A 210 -13.77 18.91 -3.29
N VAL A 211 -12.65 18.82 -2.59
CA VAL A 211 -12.66 18.74 -1.12
C VAL A 211 -12.83 20.16 -0.51
N ALA A 212 -13.27 21.15 -1.29
CA ALA A 212 -13.11 22.56 -0.97
C ALA A 212 -14.15 23.17 -0.02
N ASN A 213 -15.26 22.49 0.33
CA ASN A 213 -16.38 23.16 1.02
C ASN A 213 -16.92 22.50 2.30
N THR A 214 -16.27 21.47 2.84
CA THR A 214 -16.52 21.04 4.22
C THR A 214 -15.46 21.64 5.14
N PRO A 215 -15.80 22.14 6.35
CA PRO A 215 -14.88 22.84 7.25
C PRO A 215 -13.84 21.91 7.93
N MET A 216 -13.52 20.77 7.33
CA MET A 216 -12.18 20.23 7.39
C MET A 216 -11.39 20.84 6.24
N THR A 217 -10.60 21.87 6.53
CA THR A 217 -9.56 22.37 5.64
C THR A 217 -8.53 21.26 5.39
N PHE A 218 -8.86 20.33 4.49
CA PHE A 218 -7.89 19.48 3.83
C PHE A 218 -7.12 20.39 2.86
N ASP A 219 -6.05 21.00 3.37
CA ASP A 219 -4.96 21.58 2.58
C ASP A 219 -4.18 20.45 1.88
N ALA A 220 -4.89 19.62 1.13
CA ALA A 220 -4.34 18.52 0.37
C ALA A 220 -4.26 18.91 -1.11
N ASP A 221 -3.58 20.02 -1.39
CA ASP A 221 -2.75 20.11 -2.61
C ASP A 221 -1.55 19.17 -2.44
N VAL A 222 -1.84 17.87 -2.26
CA VAL A 222 -0.84 16.82 -2.37
C VAL A 222 -0.66 16.59 -3.86
N GLU A 223 0.21 17.39 -4.46
CA GLU A 223 0.74 17.12 -5.79
C GLU A 223 1.51 15.80 -5.72
N ILE A 224 0.96 14.78 -6.36
CA ILE A 224 1.63 13.50 -6.47
C ILE A 224 2.61 13.58 -7.65
N ALA A 225 3.86 13.98 -7.41
CA ALA A 225 4.88 14.06 -8.46
C ALA A 225 5.11 12.68 -9.11
N ALA A 226 5.22 12.62 -10.45
CA ALA A 226 5.53 11.37 -11.13
C ALA A 226 6.91 10.86 -10.70
N SER A 227 7.00 9.58 -10.33
CA SER A 227 8.27 8.89 -10.09
C SER A 227 8.82 8.31 -11.39
N ASN A 228 10.12 8.07 -11.48
CA ASN A 228 10.71 7.46 -12.66
C ASN A 228 10.95 5.98 -12.43
N VAL A 229 10.12 5.12 -13.05
CA VAL A 229 10.27 3.68 -13.02
C VAL A 229 10.89 3.25 -14.34
N LYS A 230 12.20 2.93 -14.33
CA LYS A 230 12.96 2.46 -15.51
C LYS A 230 12.84 3.38 -16.74
N GLY A 231 12.98 4.68 -16.54
CA GLY A 231 12.88 5.68 -17.61
C GLY A 231 11.44 6.08 -17.96
N ILE A 232 10.44 5.47 -17.32
CA ILE A 232 9.02 5.80 -17.53
C ILE A 232 8.53 6.67 -16.38
N PRO A 233 8.05 7.90 -16.64
CA PRO A 233 7.34 8.67 -15.62
C PRO A 233 6.10 7.87 -15.23
N MET A 234 5.94 7.54 -13.96
CA MET A 234 4.84 6.74 -13.44
C MET A 234 4.13 7.54 -12.35
N LEU A 235 2.81 7.41 -12.26
CA LEU A 235 2.10 7.92 -11.10
C LEU A 235 2.55 7.12 -9.86
N PRO A 236 2.98 7.76 -8.76
CA PRO A 236 3.33 7.06 -7.52
C PRO A 236 2.25 6.11 -7.03
N CYS A 237 0.97 6.43 -7.25
CA CYS A 237 -0.12 5.51 -6.92
C CYS A 237 -0.17 4.26 -7.79
N LEU A 238 0.15 4.35 -9.08
CA LEU A 238 0.27 3.17 -9.95
C LEU A 238 1.57 2.40 -9.67
N GLU A 239 2.67 3.12 -9.41
CA GLU A 239 3.93 2.52 -9.00
C GLU A 239 3.76 1.70 -7.71
N ALA A 240 3.24 2.32 -6.65
CA ALA A 240 2.93 1.68 -5.39
C ALA A 240 1.99 0.48 -5.53
N ALA A 241 0.97 0.60 -6.40
CA ALA A 241 -0.04 -0.43 -6.54
C ALA A 241 0.40 -1.60 -7.42
N ALA A 242 1.32 -1.41 -8.37
CA ALA A 242 1.62 -2.42 -9.40
C ALA A 242 3.10 -2.54 -9.82
N CYS A 243 3.99 -1.60 -9.53
CA CYS A 243 5.39 -1.63 -9.99
C CYS A 243 6.39 -2.14 -8.95
N VAL A 244 5.94 -2.60 -7.78
CA VAL A 244 6.83 -3.20 -6.79
C VAL A 244 7.35 -4.55 -7.30
N LYS A 245 8.68 -4.69 -7.38
CA LYS A 245 9.33 -5.90 -7.90
C LYS A 245 9.02 -7.11 -7.03
N GLY A 246 8.68 -8.26 -7.63
CA GLY A 246 8.34 -9.49 -6.89
C GLY A 246 6.92 -9.51 -6.31
N SER A 247 6.15 -8.43 -6.44
CA SER A 247 4.82 -8.32 -5.85
C SER A 247 3.75 -9.13 -6.61
N ASN A 248 2.56 -9.27 -6.01
CA ASN A 248 1.38 -9.83 -6.66
C ASN A 248 0.24 -8.80 -6.67
N PRO A 249 0.25 -7.81 -7.57
CA PRO A 249 -0.79 -6.78 -7.58
C PRO A 249 -2.16 -7.38 -7.93
N SER A 250 -3.23 -6.80 -7.40
CA SER A 250 -4.59 -7.19 -7.76
C SER A 250 -4.91 -6.83 -9.23
N HIS A 251 -5.93 -7.47 -9.80
CA HIS A 251 -6.23 -7.35 -11.24
C HIS A 251 -6.42 -5.88 -11.69
N LEU A 252 -7.13 -5.07 -10.92
CA LEU A 252 -7.46 -3.69 -11.30
C LEU A 252 -6.21 -2.78 -11.43
N PRO A 253 -5.29 -2.72 -10.43
CA PRO A 253 -3.99 -2.06 -10.61
C PRO A 253 -3.21 -2.54 -11.84
N ARG A 254 -3.20 -3.84 -12.15
CA ARG A 254 -2.51 -4.38 -13.34
C ARG A 254 -3.10 -3.83 -14.63
N VAL A 255 -4.43 -3.82 -14.71
CA VAL A 255 -5.15 -3.28 -15.86
C VAL A 255 -4.81 -1.81 -16.04
N TYR A 256 -4.82 -1.01 -14.97
CA TYR A 256 -4.51 0.41 -15.07
C TYR A 256 -3.05 0.71 -15.41
N LEU A 257 -2.09 -0.07 -14.89
CA LEU A 257 -0.71 0.01 -15.32
C LEU A 257 -0.57 -0.32 -16.82
N LEU A 258 -1.23 -1.38 -17.28
CA LEU A 258 -1.23 -1.77 -18.69
C LEU A 258 -1.82 -0.67 -19.58
N MET A 259 -2.95 -0.09 -19.19
CA MET A 259 -3.58 1.03 -19.89
C MET A 259 -2.62 2.22 -20.00
N TYR A 260 -1.93 2.56 -18.90
CA TYR A 260 -0.94 3.63 -18.88
C TYR A 260 0.25 3.35 -19.81
N LEU A 261 0.85 2.17 -19.73
CA LEU A 261 2.01 1.79 -20.55
C LEU A 261 1.68 1.78 -22.05
N LEU A 262 0.52 1.24 -22.42
CA LEU A 262 0.06 1.23 -23.81
C LEU A 262 -0.05 2.64 -24.38
N ASP A 263 -0.56 3.57 -23.58
CA ASP A 263 -0.77 4.95 -23.98
C ASP A 263 0.57 5.72 -24.03
N PHE A 264 1.42 5.54 -23.01
CA PHE A 264 2.77 6.11 -22.95
C PHE A 264 3.62 5.69 -24.16
N PHE A 265 3.66 4.39 -24.48
CA PHE A 265 4.46 3.90 -25.62
C PHE A 265 3.88 4.26 -26.99
N ARG A 266 2.63 4.72 -27.06
CA ARG A 266 2.05 5.36 -28.26
C ARG A 266 2.34 6.85 -28.35
N GLY A 267 3.04 7.43 -27.36
CA GLY A 267 3.24 8.86 -27.24
C GLY A 267 1.94 9.61 -26.94
N PHE A 268 1.01 8.97 -26.20
CA PHE A 268 -0.31 9.52 -25.87
C PHE A 268 -1.13 9.95 -27.10
N ALA A 269 -0.98 9.25 -28.22
CA ALA A 269 -1.69 9.56 -29.46
C ALA A 269 -3.22 9.59 -29.25
N ARG A 270 -3.88 10.60 -29.81
CA ARG A 270 -5.34 10.76 -29.81
C ARG A 270 -5.80 11.00 -31.27
N PRO A 271 -6.65 10.13 -31.84
CA PRO A 271 -7.04 8.79 -31.35
C PRO A 271 -5.84 7.83 -31.29
N ALA A 272 -5.95 6.71 -30.57
CA ALA A 272 -4.82 5.77 -30.41
C ALA A 272 -4.26 5.23 -31.75
N THR A 273 -5.09 5.21 -32.80
CA THR A 273 -4.72 4.83 -34.17
C THR A 273 -3.80 5.81 -34.87
N SER A 274 -3.67 7.06 -34.39
CA SER A 274 -2.76 8.06 -34.98
C SER A 274 -1.30 7.91 -34.52
N SER A 275 -1.02 6.94 -33.64
CA SER A 275 0.33 6.63 -33.19
C SER A 275 1.25 6.26 -34.35
N LYS A 276 2.41 6.92 -34.42
CA LYS A 276 3.48 6.58 -35.36
C LYS A 276 4.30 5.36 -34.93
N VAL A 277 4.13 4.90 -33.69
CA VAL A 277 4.83 3.74 -33.13
C VAL A 277 4.15 2.46 -33.59
N LYS A 278 4.95 1.49 -34.07
CA LYS A 278 4.42 0.22 -34.56
C LYS A 278 3.76 -0.58 -33.43
N PRO A 279 2.61 -1.24 -33.66
CA PRO A 279 1.97 -2.09 -32.65
C PRO A 279 2.89 -3.14 -32.03
N SER A 280 3.75 -3.78 -32.83
CA SER A 280 4.70 -4.79 -32.34
C SER A 280 5.71 -4.22 -31.34
N GLU A 281 6.13 -2.96 -31.52
CA GLU A 281 7.06 -2.28 -30.64
C GLU A 281 6.40 -1.91 -29.30
N ILE A 282 5.15 -1.42 -29.34
CA ILE A 282 4.35 -1.13 -28.14
C ILE A 282 4.15 -2.41 -27.32
N LEU A 283 3.79 -3.51 -27.99
CA LEU A 283 3.62 -4.83 -27.37
C LEU A 283 4.92 -5.29 -26.69
N GLN A 284 6.05 -5.21 -27.39
CA GLN A 284 7.35 -5.63 -26.86
C GLN A 284 7.76 -4.79 -25.66
N LYS A 285 7.71 -3.46 -25.77
CA LYS A 285 8.09 -2.55 -24.69
C LYS A 285 7.22 -2.72 -23.44
N THR A 286 5.91 -2.84 -23.62
CA THR A 286 4.96 -3.09 -22.52
C THR A 286 5.22 -4.43 -21.84
N HIS A 287 5.43 -5.48 -22.64
CA HIS A 287 5.69 -6.83 -22.13
C HIS A 287 7.01 -6.89 -21.36
N SER A 288 8.09 -6.34 -21.93
CA SER A 288 9.40 -6.26 -21.26
C SER A 288 9.33 -5.50 -19.95
N PHE A 289 8.62 -4.36 -19.90
CA PHE A 289 8.45 -3.61 -18.67
C PHE A 289 7.75 -4.46 -17.58
N ILE A 290 6.65 -5.13 -17.91
CA ILE A 290 5.92 -5.97 -16.94
C ILE A 290 6.72 -7.19 -16.52
N ALA A 291 7.42 -7.85 -17.46
CA ALA A 291 8.27 -9.01 -17.16
C ALA A 291 9.36 -8.67 -16.13
N ASP A 292 9.93 -7.48 -16.26
CA ASP A 292 10.97 -6.95 -15.39
C ASP A 292 10.52 -6.64 -13.96
N LEU A 293 9.22 -6.44 -13.75
CA LEU A 293 8.64 -6.32 -12.41
C LEU A 293 8.68 -7.66 -11.66
N GLN A 294 8.87 -8.78 -12.36
CA GLN A 294 8.97 -10.11 -11.78
C GLN A 294 7.80 -10.41 -10.83
N TRP A 295 6.57 -10.06 -11.23
CA TRP A 295 5.39 -10.38 -10.41
C TRP A 295 5.37 -11.87 -10.09
N SER A 296 5.01 -12.22 -8.86
CA SER A 296 5.17 -13.61 -8.39
C SER A 296 4.31 -14.64 -9.14
N ASP A 297 3.25 -14.19 -9.81
CA ASP A 297 2.40 -15.01 -10.70
C ASP A 297 2.55 -14.63 -12.18
N TYR A 298 3.67 -14.00 -12.54
CA TYR A 298 3.93 -13.58 -13.92
C TYR A 298 3.90 -14.77 -14.87
N SER A 299 3.02 -14.67 -15.87
CA SER A 299 2.96 -15.59 -17.01
C SER A 299 3.21 -14.81 -18.29
N PRO A 300 4.27 -15.11 -19.06
CA PRO A 300 4.58 -14.42 -20.30
C PRO A 300 3.43 -14.46 -21.30
N GLN A 301 2.77 -15.61 -21.43
CA GLN A 301 1.68 -15.82 -22.37
C GLN A 301 0.43 -15.02 -21.98
N VAL A 302 -0.03 -15.18 -20.73
CA VAL A 302 -1.23 -14.44 -20.25
C VAL A 302 -1.00 -12.93 -20.32
N THR A 303 0.19 -12.47 -19.93
CA THR A 303 0.55 -11.04 -20.01
C THR A 303 0.49 -10.54 -21.45
N ARG A 304 1.07 -11.29 -22.40
CA ARG A 304 1.02 -10.96 -23.83
C ARG A 304 -0.41 -10.87 -24.34
N ASP A 305 -1.27 -11.83 -24.00
CA ASP A 305 -2.66 -11.87 -24.45
C ASP A 305 -3.46 -10.68 -23.91
N MET A 306 -3.22 -10.29 -22.65
CA MET A 306 -3.86 -9.11 -22.04
C MET A 306 -3.38 -7.80 -22.69
N ILE A 307 -2.11 -7.70 -23.06
CA ILE A 307 -1.57 -6.53 -23.79
C ILE A 307 -2.22 -6.44 -25.17
N ILE A 308 -2.28 -7.56 -25.93
CA ILE A 308 -2.94 -7.61 -27.24
C ILE A 308 -4.42 -7.20 -27.12
N HIS A 309 -5.12 -7.73 -26.11
CA HIS A 309 -6.50 -7.36 -25.82
C HIS A 309 -6.65 -5.85 -25.59
N GLY A 310 -5.85 -5.26 -24.71
CA GLY A 310 -5.87 -3.82 -24.44
C GLY A 310 -5.49 -2.97 -25.65
N MET A 311 -4.58 -3.48 -26.49
CA MET A 311 -4.23 -2.83 -27.75
C MET A 311 -5.39 -2.78 -28.73
N ASN A 312 -6.07 -3.92 -28.93
CA ASN A 312 -7.23 -4.04 -29.82
C ASN A 312 -8.42 -3.20 -29.34
N LYS A 313 -8.60 -3.10 -28.03
CA LYS A 313 -9.61 -2.23 -27.42
C LYS A 313 -9.20 -0.76 -27.35
N GLN A 314 -7.99 -0.43 -27.78
CA GLN A 314 -7.45 0.94 -27.78
C GLN A 314 -7.57 1.60 -26.41
N TYR A 315 -7.29 0.85 -25.34
CA TYR A 315 -7.36 1.42 -24.01
C TYR A 315 -6.46 2.65 -23.89
N LEU A 316 -7.01 3.68 -23.26
CA LEU A 316 -6.33 4.93 -22.92
C LEU A 316 -5.97 4.91 -21.44
N THR A 317 -4.99 5.72 -21.04
CA THR A 317 -4.66 5.92 -19.63
C THR A 317 -5.92 6.21 -18.81
N PRO A 318 -6.14 5.54 -17.66
CA PRO A 318 -7.24 5.88 -16.77
C PRO A 318 -7.08 7.32 -16.27
N SER A 319 -8.17 8.09 -16.28
CA SER A 319 -8.17 9.45 -15.76
C SER A 319 -7.84 9.48 -14.27
N CYS A 320 -7.26 10.58 -13.77
CA CYS A 320 -7.05 10.73 -12.32
C CYS A 320 -8.35 10.51 -11.52
N PRO A 321 -9.54 11.03 -11.92
CA PRO A 321 -10.82 10.65 -11.33
C PRO A 321 -11.04 9.15 -11.17
N LYS A 322 -10.69 8.35 -12.19
CA LYS A 322 -10.91 6.90 -12.19
C LYS A 322 -9.92 6.18 -11.26
N LEU A 323 -8.66 6.60 -11.27
CA LEU A 323 -7.64 6.06 -10.36
C LEU A 323 -7.94 6.39 -8.90
N TYR A 324 -8.41 7.61 -8.67
CA TYR A 324 -8.91 8.09 -7.37
C TYR A 324 -10.19 7.34 -6.95
N GLY A 325 -11.11 7.16 -7.90
CA GLY A 325 -12.33 6.35 -7.81
C GLY A 325 -12.09 4.92 -7.32
N ALA A 326 -11.00 4.32 -7.79
CA ALA A 326 -10.57 2.98 -7.41
C ALA A 326 -9.77 2.92 -6.10
N GLY A 327 -9.58 4.05 -5.41
CA GLY A 327 -8.82 4.12 -4.16
C GLY A 327 -7.32 3.86 -4.35
N LEU A 328 -6.77 4.13 -5.54
CA LEU A 328 -5.33 3.95 -5.80
C LEU A 328 -4.53 5.23 -5.51
N CYS A 329 -5.04 6.38 -5.93
CA CYS A 329 -4.39 7.67 -5.72
C CYS A 329 -5.00 8.42 -4.53
N VAL A 330 -4.15 9.18 -3.83
CA VAL A 330 -4.49 9.93 -2.59
C VAL A 330 -4.51 11.44 -2.80
N GLY A 331 -4.36 11.93 -4.03
CA GLY A 331 -4.20 13.34 -4.36
C GLY A 331 -4.29 13.61 -5.86
N LYS A 332 -4.10 14.88 -6.24
CA LYS A 332 -4.13 15.32 -7.65
C LYS A 332 -2.92 14.70 -8.38
N CYS A 333 -3.20 13.90 -9.39
CA CYS A 333 -2.16 13.26 -10.21
C CYS A 333 -1.65 14.26 -11.26
N PRO A 334 -0.41 14.18 -11.79
CA PRO A 334 0.12 15.16 -12.75
C PRO A 334 -0.65 15.20 -14.07
N PHE A 335 -1.44 14.16 -14.35
CA PHE A 335 -2.38 14.11 -15.47
C PHE A 335 -3.76 14.71 -15.11
N TYR A 336 -3.86 15.44 -13.98
CA TYR A 336 -5.06 16.13 -13.51
C TYR A 336 -5.08 17.55 -14.09
N ASP A 337 -5.23 17.65 -15.41
CA ASP A 337 -5.36 18.94 -16.10
C ASP A 337 -6.81 19.20 -16.54
N GLY A 338 -7.77 18.45 -16.00
CA GLY A 338 -9.17 18.46 -16.44
C GLY A 338 -9.39 17.83 -17.82
N LYS A 339 -8.33 17.46 -18.57
CA LYS A 339 -8.44 16.88 -19.91
C LYS A 339 -8.63 15.36 -19.92
N GLY A 340 -8.72 14.75 -18.74
CA GLY A 340 -9.02 13.33 -18.54
C GLY A 340 -10.51 13.01 -18.39
N GLY A 341 -11.39 14.02 -18.39
CA GLY A 341 -12.83 13.86 -18.54
C GLY A 341 -13.19 13.95 -20.01
N ALA A 342 -14.12 13.10 -20.46
CA ALA A 342 -14.74 13.24 -21.76
C ALA A 342 -15.43 14.61 -21.84
N ASN A 343 -14.77 15.58 -22.48
CA ASN A 343 -15.47 16.66 -23.14
C ASN A 343 -15.66 16.20 -24.59
N GLU A 344 -16.87 15.72 -24.86
CA GLU A 344 -17.47 15.35 -26.16
C GLU A 344 -16.78 14.24 -26.98
#